data_AF-A0A350WVD0-F1
#
_entry.id   AF-A0A350WVD0-F1
#
_cell.length_a   1.000
_cell.length_b   1.000
_cell.length_c   1.000
_cell.angle_alpha   90.00
_cell.angle_beta   90.00
_cell.angle_gamma   90.00
#
_symmetry.space_group_name_H-M   'P 1'
#
loop_
_entity.id
_entity.type
_entity.pdbx_description
1 polymer ?
#
loop_
_entity_poly.entity_id
_entity_poly.type
_entity_poly.pdbx_seq_one_letter_code
_entity_poly.pdbx_strand_id
1 'polypeptide(L)'
;MTITETFALVSFSIFSYADLRYRLVPGIEVFLFGTILLTLPATPLQTGIILLACGWSIFRNLSGWYTLPLLFYPPVWPVLLTGYGYRKDIIGRADLLALSGLACLFPLPAVLLSLFGLELWRRFWVRRRHGDIPALPGLLIGLIAYLLLRLFLLTP
;
A
#
# COMPACT_ATOMS: atom_id res chain seq x y z
N MET A 1 12.13 16.12 -5.29
CA MET A 1 11.15 15.37 -4.49
C MET A 1 9.85 16.14 -4.44
N THR A 2 8.72 15.47 -4.68
CA THR A 2 7.38 16.08 -4.56
C THR A 2 6.87 16.01 -3.12
N ILE A 3 5.87 16.83 -2.77
CA ILE A 3 5.20 16.79 -1.46
C ILE A 3 4.63 15.39 -1.17
N THR A 4 4.12 14.70 -2.18
CA THR A 4 3.57 13.34 -2.07
C THR A 4 4.62 12.29 -1.72
N GLU A 5 5.83 12.40 -2.30
CA GLU A 5 6.95 11.51 -2.01
C GLU A 5 7.46 11.69 -0.58
N THR A 6 7.63 12.95 -0.16
CA THR A 6 8.08 13.27 1.20
C THR A 6 7.06 12.82 2.23
N PHE A 7 5.77 13.06 1.98
CA PHE A 7 4.68 12.59 2.83
C PHE A 7 4.71 11.06 2.99
N ALA A 8 4.77 10.34 1.87
CA ALA A 8 4.83 8.88 1.88
C ALA A 8 6.05 8.34 2.65
N LEU A 9 7.24 8.86 2.37
CA LEU A 9 8.48 8.40 3.01
C LEU A 9 8.47 8.63 4.51
N VAL A 10 8.06 9.82 4.96
CA VAL A 10 8.00 10.14 6.39
C VAL A 10 6.98 9.26 7.10
N SER A 11 5.76 9.14 6.55
CA SER A 11 4.72 8.28 7.12
C SER A 11 5.14 6.81 7.16
N PHE A 12 5.63 6.25 6.06
CA PHE A 12 6.07 4.85 6.03
C PHE A 12 7.28 4.60 6.93
N SER A 13 8.16 5.58 7.14
CA SER A 13 9.29 5.43 8.07
C SER A 13 8.81 5.33 9.52
N ILE A 14 7.89 6.20 9.92
CA ILE A 14 7.27 6.19 11.25
C ILE A 14 6.49 4.88 11.46
N PHE A 15 5.69 4.49 10.47
CA PHE A 15 4.90 3.26 10.55
C PHE A 15 5.77 2.00 10.54
N SER A 16 6.85 1.97 9.76
CA SER A 16 7.79 0.82 9.77
C SER A 16 8.45 0.67 11.13
N TYR A 17 8.82 1.79 11.78
CA TYR A 17 9.36 1.75 13.14
C TYR A 17 8.32 1.26 14.16
N ALA A 18 7.09 1.76 14.07
CA ALA A 18 5.99 1.32 14.93
C ALA A 18 5.65 -0.16 14.73
N ASP A 19 5.62 -0.64 13.49
CA ASP A 19 5.33 -2.03 13.13
C ASP A 19 6.40 -2.99 13.66
N LEU A 20 7.68 -2.62 13.53
CA LEU A 20 8.80 -3.39 14.08
C LEU A 20 8.77 -3.48 15.61
N ARG A 21 8.36 -2.40 16.30
CA ARG A 21 8.42 -2.29 17.76
C ARG A 21 7.17 -2.81 18.45
N TYR A 22 5.99 -2.50 17.92
CA TYR A 22 4.70 -2.72 18.57
C TYR A 22 3.80 -3.72 17.82
N ARG A 23 4.17 -4.15 16.61
CA ARG A 23 3.34 -5.00 15.71
C ARG A 23 1.94 -4.46 15.45
N LEU A 24 1.77 -3.16 15.70
CA LEU A 24 0.52 -2.42 15.60
C LEU A 24 0.86 -1.06 15.01
N VAL A 25 0.00 -0.61 14.12
CA VAL A 25 0.19 0.64 13.38
C VAL A 25 -0.98 1.56 13.70
N PRO A 26 -1.05 2.11 14.92
CA PRO A 26 -2.08 3.09 15.26
C PRO A 26 -1.86 4.33 14.38
N GLY A 27 -2.85 4.70 13.57
CA GLY A 27 -2.80 5.88 12.71
C GLY A 27 -2.72 5.61 11.20
N ILE A 28 -2.75 4.35 10.76
CA ILE A 28 -2.79 4.04 9.31
C ILE A 28 -4.08 4.56 8.64
N GLU A 29 -5.18 4.70 9.39
CA GLU A 29 -6.41 5.33 8.92
C GLU A 29 -6.23 6.83 8.66
N VAL A 30 -5.48 7.52 9.54
CA VAL A 30 -5.12 8.95 9.38
C VAL A 30 -4.22 9.13 8.17
N PHE A 31 -3.31 8.18 7.93
CA PHE A 31 -2.51 8.17 6.70
C PHE A 31 -3.38 8.06 5.46
N LEU A 32 -4.29 7.08 5.41
CA LEU A 32 -5.21 6.94 4.28
C LEU A 32 -5.99 8.23 4.04
N PHE A 33 -6.54 8.84 5.09
CA PHE A 33 -7.24 10.12 4.98
C PHE A 33 -6.34 11.24 4.42
N GLY A 34 -5.10 11.33 4.91
CA GLY A 34 -4.09 12.26 4.38
C GLY A 34 -3.77 12.02 2.91
N THR A 35 -3.66 10.76 2.48
CA THR A 35 -3.44 10.44 1.05
C THR A 35 -4.61 10.89 0.19
N ILE A 36 -5.85 10.66 0.63
CA ILE A 36 -7.05 11.08 -0.08
C ILE A 36 -7.07 12.61 -0.25
N LEU A 37 -6.82 13.36 0.82
CA LEU A 37 -6.79 14.83 0.77
C LEU A 37 -5.76 15.37 -0.22
N LEU A 38 -4.60 14.70 -0.32
CA LEU A 38 -3.53 15.09 -1.24
C LEU A 38 -3.83 14.71 -2.70
N THR A 39 -4.47 13.57 -2.95
CA THR A 39 -4.64 13.02 -4.30
C THR A 39 -5.98 13.36 -4.94
N LEU A 40 -7.02 13.64 -4.14
CA LEU A 40 -8.35 14.01 -4.61
C LEU A 40 -8.35 15.25 -5.53
N PRO A 41 -7.63 16.36 -5.25
CA PRO A 41 -7.60 17.49 -6.17
C PRO A 41 -6.83 17.20 -7.47
N ALA A 42 -5.85 16.30 -7.44
CA ALA A 42 -5.00 16.02 -8.60
C ALA A 42 -5.55 14.92 -9.50
N THR A 43 -6.07 13.84 -8.90
CA THR A 43 -6.53 12.62 -9.60
C THR A 43 -7.79 12.05 -8.91
N PRO A 44 -8.93 12.76 -8.98
CA PRO A 44 -10.14 12.39 -8.24
C PRO A 44 -10.69 11.03 -8.68
N LEU A 45 -10.64 10.71 -9.97
CA LEU A 45 -11.14 9.44 -10.50
C LEU A 45 -10.34 8.24 -9.98
N GLN A 46 -9.02 8.29 -10.06
CA GLN A 46 -8.15 7.22 -9.55
C GLN A 46 -8.37 7.01 -8.05
N THR A 47 -8.37 8.11 -7.29
CA THR A 47 -8.60 8.07 -5.83
C THR A 47 -9.97 7.46 -5.52
N GLY A 48 -11.03 7.85 -6.23
CA GLY A 48 -12.37 7.31 -6.06
C GLY A 48 -12.45 5.80 -6.33
N ILE A 49 -11.87 5.33 -7.44
CA ILE A 49 -11.90 3.90 -7.78
C ILE A 49 -11.11 3.07 -6.75
N ILE A 50 -9.97 3.58 -6.27
CA ILE A 50 -9.17 2.92 -5.22
C ILE A 50 -9.94 2.86 -3.91
N LEU A 51 -10.68 3.92 -3.55
CA LEU A 51 -11.53 3.92 -2.37
C LEU A 51 -12.69 2.93 -2.49
N LEU A 52 -13.29 2.79 -3.68
CA LEU A 52 -14.29 1.76 -3.92
C LEU A 52 -13.71 0.34 -3.75
N ALA A 53 -12.49 0.10 -4.24
CA ALA A 53 -11.80 -1.18 -4.04
C ALA A 53 -11.48 -1.45 -2.56
N CYS A 54 -11.00 -0.42 -1.85
CA CYS A 54 -10.73 -0.48 -0.42
C CYS A 54 -12.03 -0.75 0.37
N GLY A 55 -13.11 -0.04 0.04
CA GLY A 55 -14.43 -0.21 0.65
C GLY A 55 -14.98 -1.61 0.42
N TRP A 56 -14.94 -2.10 -0.83
CA TRP A 56 -15.30 -3.49 -1.15
C TRP A 56 -14.53 -4.47 -0.26
N SER A 57 -13.24 -4.25 -0.07
CA SER A 57 -12.41 -5.14 0.71
C SER A 57 -12.76 -5.17 2.20
N ILE A 58 -13.13 -4.01 2.77
CA ILE A 58 -13.55 -3.89 4.17
C ILE A 58 -14.90 -4.57 4.39
N PHE A 59 -15.86 -4.38 3.49
CA PHE A 59 -17.19 -4.98 3.60
C PHE A 59 -17.18 -6.45 3.12
N ARG A 60 -16.81 -7.37 4.01
CA ARG A 60 -16.70 -8.83 3.71
C ARG A 60 -17.97 -9.46 3.10
N ASN A 61 -19.14 -8.90 3.36
CA ASN A 61 -20.43 -9.41 2.87
C ASN A 61 -20.76 -9.02 1.41
N LEU A 62 -19.98 -8.12 0.80
CA LEU A 62 -20.23 -7.73 -0.60
C LEU A 62 -19.77 -8.82 -1.56
N SER A 63 -20.62 -9.09 -2.55
CA SER A 63 -20.37 -10.04 -3.63
C SER A 63 -19.08 -9.72 -4.40
N GLY A 64 -18.39 -10.76 -4.87
CA GLY A 64 -17.23 -10.62 -5.75
C GLY A 64 -17.59 -10.02 -7.11
N TRP A 65 -18.86 -10.07 -7.52
CA TRP A 65 -19.31 -9.48 -8.79
C TRP A 65 -19.06 -7.97 -8.87
N TYR A 66 -19.03 -7.29 -7.74
CA TYR A 66 -18.71 -5.85 -7.69
C TYR A 66 -17.26 -5.53 -8.05
N THR A 67 -16.33 -6.50 -8.03
CA THR A 67 -14.93 -6.25 -8.42
C THR A 67 -14.68 -6.37 -9.91
N LEU A 68 -15.59 -7.01 -10.66
CA LEU A 68 -15.44 -7.21 -12.10
C LEU A 68 -15.21 -5.89 -12.86
N PRO A 69 -15.99 -4.82 -12.64
CA PRO A 69 -15.72 -3.53 -13.26
C PRO A 69 -14.36 -2.95 -12.86
N LEU A 70 -13.96 -3.11 -11.59
CA LEU A 70 -12.69 -2.57 -11.09
C LEU A 70 -11.46 -3.30 -11.65
N LEU A 71 -11.60 -4.56 -12.09
CA LEU A 71 -10.52 -5.30 -12.74
C LEU A 71 -10.11 -4.69 -14.10
N PHE A 72 -10.96 -3.89 -14.72
CA PHE A 72 -10.57 -3.17 -15.95
C PHE A 72 -9.69 -1.94 -15.68
N TYR A 73 -9.43 -1.59 -14.42
CA TYR A 73 -8.58 -0.47 -14.05
C TYR A 73 -7.28 -0.94 -13.37
N PRO A 74 -6.14 -0.98 -14.09
CA PRO A 74 -4.90 -1.59 -13.60
C PRO A 74 -4.39 -1.07 -12.26
N PRO A 75 -4.39 0.26 -11.97
CA PRO A 75 -3.88 0.79 -10.70
C PRO A 75 -4.55 0.22 -9.43
N VAL A 76 -5.73 -0.37 -9.58
CA VAL A 76 -6.53 -0.91 -8.48
C VAL A 76 -6.24 -2.38 -8.20
N TRP A 77 -5.59 -3.10 -9.12
CA TRP A 77 -5.29 -4.52 -8.94
C TRP A 77 -4.54 -4.84 -7.64
N PRO A 78 -3.49 -4.09 -7.24
CA PRO A 78 -2.80 -4.35 -5.97
C PRO A 78 -3.73 -4.25 -4.75
N VAL A 79 -4.70 -3.33 -4.80
CA VAL A 79 -5.67 -3.11 -3.73
C VAL A 79 -6.72 -4.22 -3.71
N LEU A 80 -7.17 -4.70 -4.87
CA LEU A 80 -8.09 -5.83 -4.94
C LEU A 80 -7.45 -7.15 -4.48
N LEU A 81 -6.19 -7.40 -4.86
CA LEU A 81 -5.45 -8.59 -4.43
C LEU A 81 -5.26 -8.59 -2.90
N THR A 82 -4.85 -7.46 -2.34
CA THR A 82 -4.65 -7.32 -0.89
C THR A 82 -5.98 -7.34 -0.14
N GLY A 83 -7.03 -6.79 -0.75
CA GLY A 83 -8.41 -6.88 -0.32
C GLY A 83 -8.96 -8.29 -0.23
N TYR A 84 -8.70 -9.10 -1.25
CA TYR A 84 -9.04 -10.52 -1.23
C TYR A 84 -8.29 -11.26 -0.12
N GLY A 85 -6.99 -10.98 0.05
CA GLY A 85 -6.19 -11.54 1.14
C GLY A 85 -6.71 -11.17 2.52
N TYR A 86 -7.15 -9.91 2.72
CA TYR A 86 -7.79 -9.46 3.96
C TYR A 86 -9.12 -10.18 4.24
N ARG A 87 -9.94 -10.41 3.21
CA ARG A 87 -11.21 -11.17 3.34
C ARG A 87 -10.99 -12.64 3.69
N LYS A 88 -9.83 -13.19 3.36
CA LYS A 88 -9.41 -14.55 3.69
C LYS A 88 -8.59 -14.64 4.98
N ASP A 89 -8.49 -13.54 5.74
CA ASP A 89 -7.72 -13.47 6.98
C ASP A 89 -6.22 -13.81 6.81
N ILE A 90 -5.67 -13.60 5.60
CA ILE A 90 -4.25 -13.83 5.28
C ILE A 90 -3.42 -12.56 5.56
N ILE A 91 -4.04 -11.39 5.34
CA ILE A 91 -3.39 -10.07 5.38
C ILE A 91 -4.08 -9.21 6.43
N GLY A 92 -3.31 -8.35 7.13
CA GLY A 92 -3.85 -7.45 8.14
C GLY A 92 -4.62 -6.27 7.54
N ARG A 93 -5.53 -5.70 8.35
CA ARG A 93 -6.25 -4.47 7.97
C ARG A 93 -5.28 -3.29 7.70
N ALA A 94 -4.20 -3.21 8.47
CA ALA A 94 -3.21 -2.14 8.32
C ALA A 94 -2.53 -2.20 6.94
N ASP A 95 -2.17 -3.39 6.46
CA ASP A 95 -1.50 -3.58 5.17
C ASP A 95 -2.40 -3.17 4.01
N LEU A 96 -3.71 -3.48 4.12
CA LEU A 96 -4.71 -3.06 3.16
C LEU A 96 -4.81 -1.53 3.05
N LEU A 97 -4.85 -0.84 4.20
CA LEU A 97 -4.94 0.62 4.27
C LEU A 97 -3.64 1.28 3.79
N ALA A 98 -2.49 0.66 4.07
CA ALA A 98 -1.19 1.11 3.58
C ALA A 98 -1.10 1.01 2.06
N LEU A 99 -1.53 -0.12 1.48
CA LEU A 99 -1.50 -0.36 0.04
C LEU A 99 -2.52 0.49 -0.71
N SER A 100 -3.71 0.72 -0.15
CA SER A 100 -4.67 1.65 -0.75
C SER A 100 -4.15 3.08 -0.75
N GLY A 101 -3.54 3.55 0.36
CA GLY A 101 -2.90 4.86 0.40
C GLY A 101 -1.73 4.99 -0.58
N LEU A 102 -0.90 3.95 -0.73
CA LEU A 102 0.17 3.94 -1.74
C LEU A 102 -0.36 3.99 -3.17
N ALA A 103 -1.41 3.22 -3.47
CA ALA A 103 -2.02 3.21 -4.79
C ALA A 103 -2.66 4.56 -5.16
N CYS A 104 -3.13 5.32 -4.16
CA CYS A 104 -3.59 6.69 -4.38
C CYS A 104 -2.43 7.62 -4.73
N LEU A 105 -1.31 7.51 -4.02
CA LEU A 105 -0.17 8.44 -4.16
C LEU A 105 0.73 8.17 -5.36
N PHE A 106 0.88 6.91 -5.75
CA PHE A 106 1.89 6.50 -6.71
C PHE A 106 1.31 5.69 -7.87
N PRO A 107 1.99 5.71 -9.04
CA PRO A 107 1.58 4.89 -10.16
C PRO A 107 1.83 3.39 -9.88
N LEU A 108 1.15 2.54 -10.64
CA LEU A 108 1.19 1.08 -10.50
C LEU A 108 2.62 0.47 -10.38
N PRO A 109 3.65 0.90 -11.14
CA PRO A 109 4.99 0.33 -11.01
C PRO A 109 5.58 0.50 -9.61
N ALA A 110 5.32 1.62 -8.94
CA ALA A 110 5.79 1.88 -7.59
C ALA A 110 5.10 0.94 -6.58
N VAL A 111 3.81 0.70 -6.75
CA VAL A 111 3.01 -0.20 -5.91
C VAL A 111 3.42 -1.65 -6.12
N LEU A 112 3.74 -2.05 -7.35
CA LEU A 112 4.27 -3.38 -7.62
C LEU A 112 5.66 -3.57 -6.98
N LEU A 113 6.54 -2.57 -7.09
CA LEU A 113 7.85 -2.61 -6.46
C LEU A 113 7.75 -2.66 -4.93
N SER A 114 6.81 -1.95 -4.31
CA SER A 114 6.56 -2.06 -2.87
C SER A 114 6.11 -3.48 -2.47
N LEU A 115 5.23 -4.12 -3.25
CA LEU A 115 4.85 -5.53 -3.05
C LEU A 115 6.04 -6.49 -3.21
N PHE A 116 6.91 -6.28 -4.20
CA PHE A 116 8.15 -7.06 -4.33
C PHE A 116 9.08 -6.86 -3.14
N GLY A 117 9.20 -5.62 -2.65
CA GLY A 117 9.94 -5.30 -1.42
C GLY A 117 9.39 -6.06 -0.20
N LEU A 118 8.07 -6.16 -0.09
CA LEU A 118 7.40 -6.96 0.93
C LEU A 118 7.72 -8.45 0.81
N GLU A 119 7.75 -9.02 -0.40
CA GLU A 119 8.13 -10.42 -0.57
C GLU A 119 9.59 -10.70 -0.18
N LEU A 120 10.51 -9.81 -0.57
CA LEU A 120 11.92 -9.90 -0.17
C LEU A 120 12.07 -9.82 1.34
N TRP A 121 11.37 -8.86 1.96
CA TRP A 121 11.35 -8.70 3.40
C TRP A 121 10.77 -9.92 4.10
N ARG A 122 9.66 -10.48 3.61
CA ARG A 122 9.08 -11.73 4.12
C ARG A 122 10.10 -12.86 4.09
N ARG A 123 10.79 -13.08 2.96
CA ARG A 123 11.81 -14.14 2.83
C ARG A 123 12.96 -13.93 3.82
N PHE A 124 13.37 -12.69 4.04
CA PHE A 124 14.42 -12.34 5.00
C PHE A 124 13.96 -12.54 6.46
N TRP A 125 12.72 -12.17 6.78
CA TRP A 125 12.17 -12.23 8.13
C TRP A 125 11.85 -13.65 8.58
N VAL A 126 11.27 -14.47 7.70
CA VAL A 126 10.98 -15.90 7.96
C VAL A 126 12.25 -16.68 8.31
N ARG A 127 13.40 -16.29 7.76
CA ARG A 127 14.71 -16.88 8.13
C ARG A 127 15.18 -16.52 9.54
N ARG A 128 14.68 -15.42 10.13
CA ARG A 128 15.14 -14.90 11.42
C ARG A 128 14.22 -15.20 12.60
N ARG A 129 12.89 -15.22 12.41
CA ARG A 129 11.93 -15.44 13.51
C ARG A 129 10.65 -16.14 13.04
N HIS A 130 10.06 -16.95 13.92
CA HIS A 130 8.69 -17.44 13.80
C HIS A 130 7.73 -16.44 14.47
N GLY A 131 6.75 -15.95 13.72
CA GLY A 131 5.74 -14.99 14.19
C GLY A 131 5.22 -14.10 13.05
N ASP A 132 4.31 -13.19 13.40
CA ASP A 132 3.70 -12.25 12.45
C ASP A 132 4.78 -11.40 11.76
N ILE A 133 4.64 -11.24 10.43
CA ILE A 133 5.61 -10.54 9.59
C ILE A 133 5.24 -9.06 9.55
N PRO A 134 6.12 -8.14 9.98
CA PRO A 134 5.88 -6.71 9.82
C PRO A 134 5.96 -6.38 8.32
N ALA A 135 4.84 -6.01 7.72
CA ALA A 135 4.68 -5.83 6.27
C ALA A 135 5.16 -4.45 5.78
N LEU A 136 4.98 -3.42 6.61
CA LEU A 136 5.31 -2.03 6.28
C LEU A 136 6.80 -1.77 5.97
N PRO A 137 7.78 -2.30 6.72
CA PRO A 137 9.18 -2.12 6.35
C PRO A 137 9.49 -2.70 4.96
N GLY A 138 8.85 -3.81 4.59
CA GLY A 138 8.98 -4.39 3.26
C GLY A 138 8.42 -3.49 2.16
N LEU A 139 7.24 -2.91 2.39
CA LEU A 139 6.63 -1.93 1.47
C LEU A 139 7.52 -0.69 1.31
N LEU A 140 8.10 -0.20 2.41
CA LEU A 140 9.03 0.95 2.41
C LEU A 140 10.29 0.64 1.58
N ILE A 141 10.88 -0.55 1.72
CA ILE A 141 12.07 -0.95 0.93
C ILE A 141 11.79 -0.87 -0.57
N GLY A 142 10.65 -1.41 -1.01
CA GLY A 142 10.29 -1.37 -2.42
C GLY A 142 9.96 0.04 -2.92
N LEU A 143 9.37 0.89 -2.08
CA LEU A 143 9.12 2.29 -2.40
C LEU A 143 10.43 3.09 -2.54
N ILE A 144 11.40 2.89 -1.64
CA ILE A 144 12.73 3.52 -1.75
C ILE A 144 13.42 3.04 -3.03
N ALA A 145 13.38 1.75 -3.33
CA ALA A 145 13.95 1.19 -4.54
C ALA A 145 13.35 1.84 -5.80
N TYR A 146 12.03 2.03 -5.85
CA TYR A 146 11.37 2.75 -6.94
C TYR A 146 11.83 4.20 -7.05
N LEU A 147 11.89 4.94 -5.94
CA LEU A 147 12.31 6.35 -5.96
C LEU A 147 13.76 6.51 -6.40
N LEU A 148 14.65 5.62 -5.96
CA LEU A 148 16.04 5.59 -6.41
C LEU A 148 16.13 5.27 -7.90
N LEU A 149 15.45 4.22 -8.36
CA LEU A 149 15.46 3.82 -9.77
C LEU A 149 14.89 4.93 -10.66
N ARG A 150 13.81 5.59 -10.23
CA ARG A 150 13.28 6.77 -10.91
C ARG A 150 14.30 7.90 -10.95
N LEU A 151 15.01 8.17 -9.85
CA LEU A 151 16.06 9.19 -9.81
C LEU A 151 17.18 8.88 -10.79
N PHE A 152 17.64 7.62 -10.86
CA PHE A 152 18.67 7.18 -11.80
C PHE A 152 18.23 7.17 -13.27
N LEU A 153 16.96 6.86 -13.55
CA LEU A 153 16.43 6.88 -14.92
C LEU A 153 16.05 8.29 -15.41
N LEU A 154 15.78 9.24 -14.50
CA LEU A 154 15.49 10.63 -14.84
C LEU A 154 16.71 11.55 -14.81
N THR A 155 17.86 11.09 -14.32
CA THR A 155 19.13 11.80 -14.54
C THR A 155 19.58 11.59 -15.99
N PRO A 156 19.81 12.67 -16.78
CA PRO A 156 20.34 12.55 -18.14
C PRO A 156 21.76 11.96 -18.17
#